data_AF-A0A090W968-F1
#
_entry.id   AF-A0A090W968-F1
#
_cell.length_a   1.000
_cell.length_b   1.000
_cell.length_c   1.000
_cell.angle_alpha   90.00
_cell.angle_beta   90.00
_cell.angle_gamma   90.00
#
_symmetry.space_group_name_H-M   'P 1'
#
loop_
_entity.id
_entity.type
_entity.pdbx_description
1 polymer ?
#
loop_
_entity_poly.entity_id
_entity_poly.type
_entity_poly.pdbx_seq_one_letter_code
_entity_poly.pdbx_strand_id
1 'polypeptide(L)'
;MYLTKRNLSALKDFDNSEKVTLTTDNVEAVKHADILIFAIQPRHFEGILNDLKPHLTKAHVLISVITGFAIARIEAIVGEDNYVVRAMPNTAASVGQSMTCISTNKKGRKKLI
;
A
#
# COMPACT_ATOMS: atom_id res chain seq x y z
N MET A 1 10.15 -8.93 -3.17
CA MET A 1 9.36 -7.72 -2.82
C MET A 1 9.20 -6.91 -4.09
N TYR A 2 8.01 -6.39 -4.40
CA TYR A 2 7.81 -5.51 -5.55
C TYR A 2 7.83 -4.05 -5.10
N LEU A 3 8.60 -3.20 -5.79
CA LEU A 3 8.56 -1.75 -5.61
C LEU A 3 8.11 -1.11 -6.92
N THR A 4 7.03 -0.33 -6.86
CA THR A 4 6.49 0.33 -8.03
C THR A 4 6.65 1.84 -7.97
N LYS A 5 7.01 2.44 -9.11
CA LYS A 5 7.08 3.89 -9.28
C LYS A 5 7.00 4.25 -10.75
N ARG A 6 6.34 5.37 -11.07
CA ARG A 6 6.26 5.90 -12.45
C ARG A 6 7.65 6.14 -13.07
N ASN A 7 8.65 6.46 -12.26
CA ASN A 7 10.02 6.65 -12.68
C ASN A 7 10.95 5.80 -11.81
N LEU A 8 11.53 4.75 -12.41
CA LEU A 8 12.42 3.81 -11.75
C LEU A 8 13.80 4.39 -11.44
N SER A 9 14.19 5.51 -12.06
CA SER A 9 15.50 6.13 -11.79
C SER A 9 15.65 6.59 -10.33
N ALA A 10 14.55 6.83 -9.64
CA ALA A 10 14.51 7.17 -8.23
C ALA A 10 14.54 5.94 -7.29
N LEU A 11 14.69 4.73 -7.83
CA LEU A 11 14.82 3.46 -7.12
C LEU A 11 16.15 2.75 -7.46
N LYS A 12 17.12 3.45 -8.06
CA LYS A 12 18.42 2.89 -8.48
C LYS A 12 19.17 2.19 -7.35
N ASP A 13 19.02 2.67 -6.12
CA ASP A 13 19.66 2.07 -4.95
C ASP A 13 19.20 0.62 -4.69
N PHE A 14 18.05 0.22 -5.26
CA PHE A 14 17.48 -1.12 -5.14
C PHE A 14 17.74 -2.02 -6.36
N ASP A 15 18.35 -1.48 -7.43
CA ASP A 15 18.53 -2.20 -8.72
C ASP A 15 19.46 -3.42 -8.58
N ASN A 16 20.43 -3.35 -7.65
CA ASN A 16 21.37 -4.44 -7.37
C ASN A 16 20.88 -5.42 -6.31
N SER A 17 19.62 -5.33 -5.88
CA SER A 17 19.11 -6.20 -4.82
C SER A 17 18.37 -7.41 -5.40
N GLU A 18 18.93 -8.61 -5.21
CA GLU A 18 18.34 -9.88 -5.69
C GLU A 18 16.93 -10.17 -5.12
N LYS A 19 16.50 -9.43 -4.09
CA LYS A 19 15.23 -9.64 -3.37
C LYS A 19 14.13 -8.65 -3.78
N VAL A 20 14.43 -7.66 -4.63
CA VAL A 20 13.50 -6.61 -5.03
C VAL A 20 13.29 -6.61 -6.53
N THR A 21 12.03 -6.63 -6.94
CA THR A 21 11.62 -6.47 -8.33
C THR A 21 11.11 -5.04 -8.52
N LEU A 22 11.75 -4.30 -9.42
CA LEU A 22 11.35 -2.94 -9.80
C LEU A 22 10.44 -3.01 -11.02
N THR A 23 9.26 -2.41 -10.94
CA THR A 23 8.32 -2.34 -12.08
C THR A 23 7.56 -1.03 -12.10
N THR A 24 7.15 -0.60 -13.29
CA THR A 24 6.20 0.51 -13.45
C THR A 24 4.74 0.04 -13.44
N ASP A 25 4.52 -1.28 -13.49
CA ASP A 25 3.20 -1.91 -13.52
C ASP A 25 2.70 -2.22 -12.10
N ASN A 26 1.70 -1.47 -11.64
CA ASN A 26 1.07 -1.71 -10.35
C ASN A 26 0.28 -3.02 -10.33
N VAL A 27 -0.31 -3.44 -11.45
CA VAL A 27 -1.12 -4.66 -11.53
C VAL A 27 -0.23 -5.90 -11.38
N GLU A 28 0.95 -5.89 -12.00
CA GLU A 28 1.97 -6.92 -11.82
C GLU A 28 2.31 -7.07 -10.33
N ALA A 29 2.65 -5.96 -9.66
CA ALA A 29 3.01 -5.97 -8.25
C ALA A 29 1.87 -6.51 -7.35
N VAL A 30 0.62 -6.14 -7.64
CA VAL A 30 -0.55 -6.63 -6.88
C VAL A 30 -0.74 -8.14 -7.01
N LYS A 31 -0.52 -8.71 -8.21
CA LYS A 31 -0.69 -10.15 -8.44
C LYS A 31 0.31 -11.02 -7.66
N HIS A 32 1.46 -10.46 -7.30
CA HIS A 32 2.55 -11.18 -6.64
C HIS A 32 2.73 -10.78 -5.17
N ALA A 33 1.80 -10.01 -4.59
CA ALA A 33 1.94 -9.48 -3.24
C ALA A 33 0.70 -9.76 -2.37
N ASP A 34 0.92 -10.34 -1.19
CA ASP A 34 -0.11 -10.51 -0.17
C ASP A 34 -0.39 -9.21 0.61
N ILE A 35 0.63 -8.36 0.76
CA ILE A 35 0.57 -7.09 1.49
C ILE A 35 0.89 -5.95 0.53
N LEU A 36 -0.02 -5.00 0.42
CA LEU A 36 0.06 -3.85 -0.49
C LEU A 36 0.24 -2.58 0.34
N ILE A 37 1.39 -1.92 0.23
CA ILE A 37 1.66 -0.66 0.93
C ILE A 37 1.57 0.51 -0.05
N PHE A 38 0.61 1.40 0.17
CA PHE A 38 0.42 2.59 -0.67
C PHE A 38 1.11 3.81 -0.05
N ALA A 39 2.24 4.20 -0.64
CA ALA A 39 3.06 5.34 -0.24
C ALA A 39 3.15 6.41 -1.34
N ILE A 40 1.99 6.90 -1.77
CA ILE A 40 1.85 7.84 -2.90
C ILE A 40 1.14 9.12 -2.47
N GLN A 41 1.12 10.11 -3.37
CA GLN A 41 0.40 11.35 -3.13
C GLN A 41 -1.12 11.11 -3.12
N PRO A 42 -1.90 11.77 -2.22
CA PRO A 42 -3.34 11.54 -2.08
C PRO A 42 -4.13 11.69 -3.38
N ARG A 43 -3.77 12.67 -4.21
CA ARG A 43 -4.43 12.96 -5.50
C ARG A 43 -4.41 11.81 -6.52
N HIS A 44 -3.49 10.86 -6.37
CA HIS A 44 -3.36 9.72 -7.28
C HIS A 44 -4.02 8.45 -6.73
N PHE A 45 -4.36 8.43 -5.44
CA PHE A 45 -4.70 7.19 -4.77
C PHE A 45 -6.04 6.62 -5.21
N GLU A 46 -7.04 7.46 -5.39
CA GLU A 46 -8.36 7.03 -5.83
C GLU A 46 -8.35 6.40 -7.23
N GLY A 47 -7.65 7.01 -8.20
CA GLY A 47 -7.49 6.43 -9.54
C GLY A 47 -6.78 5.08 -9.49
N ILE A 48 -5.67 4.99 -8.75
CA ILE A 48 -4.92 3.74 -8.60
C ILE A 48 -5.75 2.65 -7.92
N LEU A 49 -6.56 2.98 -6.90
CA LEU A 49 -7.44 1.99 -6.28
C LEU A 49 -8.52 1.48 -7.23
N ASN A 50 -9.07 2.34 -8.08
CA ASN A 50 -10.04 1.93 -9.10
C ASN A 50 -9.41 0.99 -10.13
N ASP A 51 -8.20 1.32 -10.61
CA ASP A 51 -7.47 0.48 -11.56
C ASP A 51 -7.10 -0.89 -10.97
N LEU A 52 -6.74 -0.92 -9.68
CA LEU A 52 -6.32 -2.15 -9.00
C LEU A 52 -7.49 -3.00 -8.50
N LYS A 53 -8.67 -2.43 -8.28
CA LYS A 53 -9.85 -3.11 -7.73
C LYS A 53 -10.15 -4.47 -8.38
N PRO A 54 -10.12 -4.64 -9.72
CA PRO A 54 -10.40 -5.93 -10.36
C PRO A 54 -9.36 -7.02 -10.06
N HIS A 55 -8.17 -6.63 -9.61
CA HIS A 55 -7.05 -7.51 -9.32
C HIS A 55 -6.90 -7.80 -7.83
N LEU A 56 -7.70 -7.16 -6.97
CA LEU A 56 -7.67 -7.42 -5.54
C LEU A 56 -8.34 -8.75 -5.21
N THR A 57 -7.68 -9.53 -4.36
CA THR A 57 -8.21 -10.78 -3.83
C THR A 57 -8.55 -10.63 -2.35
N LYS A 58 -9.37 -11.54 -1.82
CA LYS A 58 -9.71 -11.57 -0.39
C LYS A 58 -8.52 -11.86 0.53
N ALA A 59 -7.36 -12.26 -0.03
CA ALA A 59 -6.14 -12.48 0.73
C ALA A 59 -5.36 -11.17 0.98
N HIS A 60 -5.53 -10.15 0.11
CA HIS A 60 -4.72 -8.95 0.15
C HIS A 60 -4.98 -8.11 1.41
N VAL A 61 -3.90 -7.58 1.96
CA VAL A 61 -3.92 -6.57 3.03
C VAL A 61 -3.48 -5.23 2.47
N LEU A 62 -4.40 -4.28 2.42
CA LEU A 62 -4.16 -2.92 1.92
C LEU A 62 -3.73 -2.04 3.09
N ILE A 63 -2.49 -1.58 3.06
CA ILE A 63 -1.91 -0.66 4.04
C ILE A 63 -1.73 0.71 3.38
N SER A 64 -2.45 1.72 3.87
CA SER A 64 -2.29 3.11 3.41
C SER A 64 -1.44 3.90 4.40
N VAL A 65 -0.36 4.52 3.89
CA VAL A 65 0.42 5.52 4.64
C VAL A 65 0.13 6.96 4.19
N ILE A 66 -1.01 7.15 3.53
CA ILE A 66 -1.38 8.41 2.88
C ILE A 66 -2.16 9.30 3.84
N THR A 67 -1.72 10.55 3.96
CA THR A 67 -2.37 11.55 4.81
C THR A 67 -3.69 12.02 4.18
N GLY A 68 -4.69 12.32 5.02
CA GLY A 68 -5.98 12.88 4.57
C GLY A 68 -6.90 11.91 3.82
N PHE A 69 -6.57 10.62 3.72
CA PHE A 69 -7.42 9.61 3.08
C PHE A 69 -8.02 8.66 4.12
N ALA A 70 -9.32 8.78 4.36
CA ALA A 70 -10.03 8.01 5.38
C ALA A 70 -10.26 6.55 4.93
N ILE A 71 -10.29 5.62 5.90
CA ILE A 71 -10.58 4.19 5.65
C ILE A 71 -11.92 4.03 4.92
N ALA A 72 -12.95 4.77 5.33
CA ALA A 72 -14.27 4.74 4.67
C ALA A 72 -14.21 5.07 3.16
N ARG A 73 -13.29 5.95 2.73
CA ARG A 73 -13.10 6.26 1.30
C ARG A 73 -12.41 5.12 0.56
N ILE A 74 -11.48 4.41 1.21
CA ILE A 74 -10.85 3.22 0.63
C ILE A 74 -11.93 2.14 0.46
N GLU A 75 -12.73 1.88 1.49
CA GLU A 75 -13.82 0.90 1.46
C GLU A 75 -14.89 1.22 0.42
N ALA A 76 -15.23 2.49 0.21
CA ALA A 76 -16.14 2.89 -0.85
C ALA A 76 -15.66 2.47 -2.25
N ILE A 77 -14.34 2.36 -2.46
CA ILE A 77 -13.75 1.97 -3.74
C ILE A 77 -13.58 0.46 -3.81
N VAL A 78 -12.83 -0.13 -2.87
CA VAL A 78 -12.43 -1.55 -2.93
C VAL A 78 -13.47 -2.49 -2.32
N GLY A 79 -14.42 -1.97 -1.54
CA GLY A 79 -15.40 -2.74 -0.78
C GLY A 79 -14.95 -3.04 0.65
N GLU A 80 -15.93 -3.22 1.54
CA GLU A 80 -15.72 -3.53 2.98
C GLU A 80 -15.13 -4.93 3.23
N ASP A 81 -15.15 -5.76 2.19
CA ASP A 81 -14.67 -7.14 2.22
C ASP A 81 -13.15 -7.28 2.05
N ASN A 82 -12.42 -6.17 1.97
CA ASN A 82 -10.96 -6.17 1.95
C ASN A 82 -10.37 -5.83 3.31
N TYR A 83 -9.18 -6.36 3.61
CA TYR A 83 -8.43 -5.96 4.80
C TYR A 83 -7.83 -4.59 4.55
N VAL A 84 -8.30 -3.56 5.26
CA VAL A 84 -7.78 -2.19 5.13
C VAL A 84 -7.16 -1.75 6.45
N VAL A 85 -5.90 -1.34 6.37
CA VAL A 85 -5.10 -0.79 7.45
C VAL A 85 -4.62 0.59 7.03
N ARG A 86 -4.74 1.56 7.93
CA ARG A 86 -4.10 2.87 7.79
C ARG A 86 -3.01 2.97 8.83
N ALA A 87 -1.78 3.21 8.37
CA ALA A 87 -0.60 3.41 9.22
C ALA A 87 -0.07 4.82 8.97
N MET A 88 0.07 5.64 10.00
CA MET A 88 0.60 7.00 9.89
C MET A 88 1.96 7.05 10.57
N PRO A 89 3.05 6.68 9.86
CA PRO A 89 4.41 6.81 10.36
C PRO A 89 4.86 8.27 10.29
N ASN A 90 6.06 8.53 10.81
CA ASN A 90 6.77 9.80 10.64
C ASN A 90 8.15 9.58 9.99
N THR A 91 8.88 10.67 9.76
CA THR A 91 10.20 10.63 9.09
C THR A 91 11.26 9.83 9.84
N ALA A 92 11.11 9.62 11.17
CA ALA A 92 12.03 8.82 11.96
C ALA A 92 11.97 7.31 11.63
N ALA A 93 11.08 6.89 10.72
CA ALA A 93 11.04 5.50 10.22
C ALA A 93 12.33 5.08 9.52
N SER A 94 13.06 5.99 8.87
CA SER A 94 14.34 5.68 8.23
C SER A 94 15.44 5.28 9.22
N VAL A 95 15.32 5.72 10.47
CA VAL A 95 16.27 5.41 11.56
C VAL A 95 15.68 4.46 12.61
N GLY A 96 14.51 3.86 12.34
CA GLY A 96 13.87 2.88 13.22
C GLY A 96 13.31 3.45 14.52
N GLN A 97 13.14 4.78 14.64
CA GLN A 97 12.64 5.45 15.85
C GLN A 97 11.27 6.10 15.61
N SER A 98 10.47 5.51 14.72
CA SER A 98 9.15 6.05 14.38
C SER A 98 8.09 5.68 15.40
N MET A 99 7.24 6.65 15.74
CA MET A 99 5.92 6.36 16.29
C MET A 99 4.94 6.28 15.12
N THR A 100 4.26 5.14 14.98
CA THR A 100 3.29 4.90 13.89
C THR A 100 1.90 4.66 14.47
N CYS A 101 0.96 5.54 14.18
CA CYS A 101 -0.45 5.34 14.55
C CYS A 101 -1.10 4.37 13.57
N ILE A 102 -1.82 3.36 14.07
CA ILE A 102 -2.47 2.33 13.25
C ILE A 102 -3.98 2.35 13.49
N SER A 103 -4.76 2.28 12.42
CA SER A 103 -6.23 2.14 12.45
C SER A 103 -6.68 1.17 11.36
N THR A 104 -7.79 0.46 11.57
CA THR A 104 -8.26 -0.57 10.63
C THR A 104 -9.76 -0.47 10.39
N ASN A 105 -10.20 -1.02 9.26
CA ASN A 105 -11.62 -1.31 9.09
C ASN A 105 -12.04 -2.54 9.90
N LYS A 106 -13.34 -2.85 9.90
CA LYS A 106 -13.90 -3.97 10.66
C LYS A 106 -13.19 -5.29 10.35
N LYS A 107 -12.92 -5.56 9.07
CA LYS A 107 -12.27 -6.79 8.61
C LYS A 107 -10.76 -6.80 8.92
N GLY A 108 -10.09 -5.67 8.74
CA GLY A 108 -8.67 -5.44 8.99
C GLY A 108 -8.23 -5.75 10.42
N ARG A 109 -9.12 -5.63 11.40
CA ARG A 109 -8.85 -6.04 12.80
C ARG A 109 -8.34 -7.47 12.93
N LYS A 110 -8.77 -8.38 12.05
CA LYS A 110 -8.32 -9.80 12.05
C LYS A 110 -6.86 -10.00 11.63
N LYS A 111 -6.19 -8.96 11.14
CA LYS A 111 -4.79 -9.01 10.68
C LYS A 111 -3.82 -8.31 11.66
N LEU A 112 -4.33 -7.73 12.74
CA LEU A 112 -3.54 -7.06 13.78
C LEU A 112 -3.33 -7.92 15.04
N ILE A 113 -4.03 -9.05 15.16
CA ILE A 113 -4.07 -9.92 16.34
C ILE A 113 -3.80 -11.36 15.89
#